data_AF-A0A9W9DZB0-F1
#
_entry.id   AF-A0A9W9DZB0-F1
#
_cell.length_a   1.000
_cell.length_b   1.000
_cell.length_c   1.000
_cell.angle_alpha   90.00
_cell.angle_beta   90.00
_cell.angle_gamma   90.00
#
_symmetry.space_group_name_H-M   'P 1'
#
loop_
_entity.id
_entity.type
_entity.pdbx_description
1 polymer ?
#
loop_
_entity_poly.entity_id
_entity_poly.type
_entity_poly.pdbx_seq_one_letter_code
_entity_poly.pdbx_strand_id
1 'polypeptide(L)'
;MTQDERYNKFRDCLIEIAQVVPTNHAAGPLNALQIHVLNNLDRNCPFRELATSRLKVQQANGLFDHHRISTREGIFSGLIFRGILFNTPALRELDNGGFFDSWEAWKQFVLRHEQKGDDYLCNKSAFGRTNGRSHHNAHRFWIASAKLHAKLQEPGITFTQIVDYIANTKGDDSKSLFVTFGVLSAYLFAVDLVYAGRIPHPSLQEIAAIIPKLDKGALHGLLNLGFASSSSEVEVVPAFITLFHRLDCDRKLSPIKKQIGFDFFMLEHSLCKLSRDQWLERY
;
A
#
# COMPACT_ATOMS: atom_id res chain seq x y z
N MET A 1 5.24 -6.04 -29.95
CA MET A 1 5.98 -6.51 -28.77
C MET A 1 5.33 -7.78 -28.24
N THR A 2 6.07 -8.89 -28.22
CA THR A 2 5.64 -10.20 -27.68
C THR A 2 5.48 -10.14 -26.15
N GLN A 3 4.81 -11.13 -25.55
CA GLN A 3 4.69 -11.24 -24.09
C GLN A 3 6.07 -11.27 -23.41
N ASP A 4 7.03 -12.00 -23.98
CA ASP A 4 8.39 -12.12 -23.44
C ASP A 4 9.18 -10.81 -23.49
N GLU A 5 9.04 -10.03 -24.56
CA GLU A 5 9.64 -8.71 -24.68
C GLU A 5 9.08 -7.75 -23.62
N ARG A 6 7.75 -7.76 -23.40
CA ARG A 6 7.10 -6.94 -22.37
C ARG A 6 7.53 -7.36 -20.96
N TYR A 7 7.62 -8.66 -20.70
CA TYR A 7 8.14 -9.20 -19.45
C TYR A 7 9.58 -8.74 -19.19
N ASN A 8 10.47 -8.90 -20.17
CA ASN A 8 11.87 -8.52 -20.05
C ASN A 8 11.99 -7.02 -19.76
N LYS A 9 11.23 -6.19 -20.47
CA LYS A 9 11.20 -4.75 -20.25
C LYS A 9 10.71 -4.39 -18.84
N PHE A 10 9.65 -5.03 -18.35
CA PHE A 10 9.17 -4.82 -16.98
C PHE A 10 10.20 -5.19 -15.93
N ARG A 11 10.83 -6.37 -16.05
CA ARG A 11 11.92 -6.78 -15.17
C ARG A 11 13.07 -5.77 -15.18
N ASP A 12 13.49 -5.34 -16.37
CA ASP A 12 14.63 -4.43 -16.51
C ASP A 12 14.30 -3.04 -15.92
N CYS A 13 13.06 -2.56 -16.03
CA CYS A 13 12.59 -1.38 -15.30
C CYS A 13 12.73 -1.54 -13.78
N LEU A 14 12.34 -2.70 -13.21
CA LEU A 14 12.50 -2.94 -11.77
C LEU A 14 13.99 -2.89 -11.37
N ILE A 15 14.87 -3.50 -12.17
CA ILE A 15 16.31 -3.47 -11.91
C ILE A 15 16.84 -2.03 -11.95
N GLU A 16 16.43 -1.25 -12.95
CA GLU A 16 16.88 0.13 -13.13
C GLU A 16 16.43 1.06 -12.00
N ILE A 17 15.20 0.88 -11.51
CA ILE A 17 14.68 1.66 -10.39
C ILE A 17 15.36 1.24 -9.08
N ALA A 18 15.69 -0.03 -8.90
CA ALA A 18 16.40 -0.53 -7.72
C ALA A 18 17.82 0.04 -7.57
N GLN A 19 18.42 0.56 -8.64
CA GLN A 19 19.73 1.22 -8.53
C GLN A 19 19.68 2.52 -7.73
N VAL A 20 18.52 3.17 -7.64
CA VAL A 20 18.37 4.50 -7.01
C VAL A 20 17.44 4.50 -5.79
N VAL A 21 16.70 3.43 -5.55
CA VAL A 21 15.82 3.27 -4.38
C VAL A 21 16.38 2.19 -3.46
N PRO A 22 16.52 2.43 -2.13
CA PRO A 22 15.98 3.57 -1.37
C PRO A 22 16.96 4.74 -1.15
N THR A 23 18.19 4.66 -1.65
CA THR A 23 19.27 5.61 -1.31
C THR A 23 19.07 7.00 -1.91
N ASN A 24 18.22 7.14 -2.94
CA ASN A 24 18.09 8.35 -3.77
C ASN A 24 19.42 8.81 -4.38
N HIS A 25 20.37 7.89 -4.51
CA HIS A 25 21.69 8.14 -5.06
C HIS A 25 21.95 7.21 -6.24
N ALA A 26 22.41 7.77 -7.35
CA ALA A 26 22.89 7.03 -8.50
C ALA A 26 24.41 7.18 -8.62
N ALA A 27 25.06 6.16 -9.17
CA ALA A 27 26.49 6.22 -9.51
C ALA A 27 26.78 7.09 -10.75
N GLY A 28 25.74 7.62 -11.42
CA GLY A 28 25.82 8.41 -12.64
C GLY A 28 24.57 9.29 -12.85
N PRO A 29 24.42 9.93 -14.03
CA PRO A 29 23.24 10.73 -14.32
C PRO A 29 21.98 9.87 -14.34
N LEU A 30 20.90 10.39 -13.75
CA LEU A 30 19.61 9.71 -13.67
C LEU A 30 18.93 9.68 -15.05
N ASN A 31 18.36 8.53 -15.42
CA ASN A 31 17.52 8.44 -16.61
C ASN A 31 16.08 8.94 -16.35
N ALA A 32 15.27 9.03 -17.42
CA ALA A 32 13.90 9.55 -17.33
C ALA A 32 12.99 8.74 -16.39
N LEU A 33 13.14 7.41 -16.35
CA LEU A 33 12.38 6.53 -15.45
C LEU A 33 12.77 6.77 -13.99
N GLN A 34 14.06 6.86 -13.69
CA GLN A 34 14.58 7.13 -12.35
C GLN A 34 14.13 8.50 -11.85
N ILE A 35 14.26 9.56 -12.67
CA ILE A 35 13.74 10.90 -12.35
C ILE A 35 12.24 10.84 -12.05
N HIS A 36 11.47 10.16 -12.89
CA HIS A 36 10.03 10.02 -12.70
C HIS A 36 9.69 9.36 -11.35
N VAL A 37 10.39 8.29 -10.97
CA VAL A 37 10.17 7.60 -9.69
C VAL A 37 10.57 8.50 -8.51
N LEU A 38 11.77 9.08 -8.55
CA LEU A 38 12.31 9.89 -7.44
C LEU A 38 11.50 11.18 -7.19
N ASN A 39 10.85 11.73 -8.22
CA ASN A 39 9.98 12.90 -8.07
C ASN A 39 8.80 12.66 -7.12
N ASN A 40 8.33 11.42 -6.97
CA ASN A 40 7.28 11.08 -6.01
C ASN A 40 7.29 9.57 -5.69
N LEU A 41 8.01 9.15 -4.66
CA LEU A 41 8.11 7.72 -4.31
C LEU A 41 6.77 7.11 -3.87
N ASP A 42 5.93 7.84 -3.13
CA ASP A 42 4.59 7.35 -2.73
C ASP A 42 3.71 7.06 -3.95
N ARG A 43 3.80 7.92 -4.95
CA ARG A 43 3.04 7.78 -6.17
C ARG A 43 3.70 6.73 -7.06
N ASN A 44 4.97 6.86 -7.41
CA ASN A 44 5.58 6.25 -8.59
C ASN A 44 6.53 5.07 -8.26
N CYS A 45 6.84 4.78 -7.00
CA CYS A 45 7.75 3.66 -6.69
C CYS A 45 7.04 2.29 -6.83
N PRO A 46 7.63 1.30 -7.55
CA PRO A 46 7.16 -0.09 -7.56
C PRO A 46 7.34 -0.81 -6.23
N PHE A 47 8.32 -0.38 -5.44
CA PHE A 47 8.69 -1.08 -4.22
C PHE A 47 7.87 -0.49 -3.08
N ARG A 48 6.72 -1.11 -2.82
CA ARG A 48 5.70 -0.63 -1.88
C ARG A 48 6.31 -0.12 -0.56
N GLU A 49 7.15 -0.93 0.06
CA GLU A 49 7.74 -0.62 1.38
C GLU A 49 8.88 0.41 1.32
N LEU A 50 9.33 0.79 0.13
CA LEU A 50 10.33 1.84 -0.08
C LEU A 50 9.69 3.19 -0.47
N ALA A 51 8.35 3.28 -0.46
CA ALA A 51 7.64 4.53 -0.58
C ALA A 51 7.89 5.46 0.63
N THR A 52 7.96 6.78 0.42
CA THR A 52 8.30 7.76 1.48
C THR A 52 7.40 7.65 2.71
N SER A 53 6.09 7.59 2.52
CA SER A 53 5.12 7.47 3.61
C SER A 53 5.23 6.13 4.33
N ARG A 54 5.66 5.06 3.64
CA ARG A 54 5.86 3.72 4.24
C ARG A 54 7.12 3.69 5.09
N LEU A 55 8.24 4.15 4.55
CA LEU A 55 9.50 4.27 5.30
C LEU A 55 9.31 5.07 6.60
N LYS A 56 8.52 6.14 6.57
CA LYS A 56 8.25 6.97 7.75
C LYS A 56 7.53 6.23 8.88
N VAL A 57 6.57 5.37 8.56
CA VAL A 57 5.77 4.64 9.56
C VAL A 57 6.39 3.31 9.98
N GLN A 58 7.40 2.84 9.24
CA GLN A 58 8.16 1.61 9.51
C GLN A 58 9.48 1.84 10.22
N GLN A 59 9.85 3.10 10.50
CA GLN A 59 11.06 3.41 11.27
C GLN A 59 11.03 2.73 12.65
N ALA A 60 12.20 2.62 13.30
CA ALA A 60 12.28 2.09 14.66
C ALA A 60 11.35 2.87 15.59
N ASN A 61 10.57 2.16 16.42
CA ASN A 61 9.49 2.75 17.22
C ASN A 61 8.49 3.56 16.37
N GLY A 62 8.24 3.16 15.13
CA GLY A 62 7.20 3.71 14.26
C GLY A 62 5.84 3.10 14.56
N LEU A 63 4.80 3.58 13.86
CA LEU A 63 3.44 3.06 13.98
C LEU A 63 3.35 1.53 13.82
N PHE A 64 4.03 0.96 12.82
CA PHE A 64 3.96 -0.47 12.52
C PHE A 64 4.97 -1.33 13.30
N ASP A 65 5.61 -0.75 14.33
CA ASP A 65 6.29 -1.56 15.34
C ASP A 65 5.30 -2.53 16.01
N HIS A 66 5.73 -3.78 16.21
CA HIS A 66 4.86 -4.86 16.68
C HIS A 66 4.16 -4.55 18.00
N HIS A 67 4.84 -3.89 18.94
CA HIS A 67 4.24 -3.55 20.23
C HIS A 67 3.19 -2.47 20.09
N ARG A 68 3.42 -1.48 19.22
CA ARG A 68 2.49 -0.36 19.00
C ARG A 68 1.25 -0.82 18.25
N ILE A 69 1.40 -1.44 17.09
CA ILE A 69 0.27 -1.86 16.24
C ILE A 69 -0.58 -2.97 16.87
N SER A 70 -0.08 -3.65 17.91
CA SER A 70 -0.85 -4.61 18.71
C SER A 70 -1.83 -3.97 19.70
N THR A 71 -1.76 -2.65 19.92
CA THR A 71 -2.69 -1.90 20.78
C THR A 71 -3.85 -1.31 19.98
N ARG A 72 -4.92 -0.93 20.68
CA ARG A 72 -6.03 -0.18 20.07
C ARG A 72 -5.53 1.13 19.44
N GLU A 73 -4.65 1.82 20.14
CA GLU A 73 -4.04 3.11 19.77
C GLU A 73 -3.20 2.97 18.50
N GLY A 74 -2.46 1.86 18.37
CA GLY A 74 -1.75 1.51 17.15
C GLY A 74 -2.70 1.24 15.98
N ILE A 75 -3.77 0.48 16.20
CA ILE A 75 -4.80 0.26 15.17
C ILE A 75 -5.45 1.58 14.76
N PHE A 76 -5.80 2.44 15.72
CA PHE A 76 -6.30 3.79 15.46
C PHE A 76 -5.33 4.58 14.59
N SER A 77 -4.06 4.63 14.96
CA SER A 77 -3.02 5.32 14.22
C SER A 77 -2.81 4.74 12.81
N GLY A 78 -2.99 3.42 12.65
CA GLY A 78 -3.03 2.71 11.37
C GLY A 78 -4.15 3.21 10.45
N LEU A 79 -5.34 3.35 11.01
CA LEU A 79 -6.50 3.91 10.31
C LEU A 79 -6.29 5.38 9.96
N ILE A 80 -5.70 6.18 10.86
CA ILE A 80 -5.32 7.58 10.60
C ILE A 80 -4.30 7.67 9.48
N PHE A 81 -3.27 6.82 9.50
CA PHE A 81 -2.27 6.76 8.45
C PHE A 81 -2.91 6.49 7.09
N ARG A 82 -3.66 5.38 6.96
CA ARG A 82 -4.27 5.01 5.68
C ARG A 82 -5.40 5.94 5.25
N GLY A 83 -6.25 6.36 6.17
CA GLY A 83 -7.45 7.14 5.92
C GLY A 83 -7.24 8.66 5.87
N ILE A 84 -6.13 9.18 6.39
CA ILE A 84 -5.92 10.64 6.51
C ILE A 84 -4.50 10.99 6.04
N LEU A 85 -3.47 10.56 6.76
CA LEU A 85 -2.10 11.07 6.63
C LEU A 85 -1.28 10.52 5.45
N PHE A 86 -1.69 9.44 4.78
CA PHE A 86 -0.91 8.86 3.69
C PHE A 86 -0.59 9.89 2.60
N ASN A 87 0.70 10.05 2.27
CA ASN A 87 1.20 11.02 1.29
C ASN A 87 0.78 12.47 1.59
N THR A 88 0.95 12.90 2.85
CA THR A 88 0.70 14.28 3.31
C THR A 88 1.99 14.95 3.79
N PRO A 89 2.10 16.28 3.75
CA PRO A 89 3.18 17.01 4.41
C PRO A 89 3.24 16.73 5.92
N ALA A 90 2.08 16.71 6.58
CA ALA A 90 1.95 16.36 8.00
C ALA A 90 2.71 15.09 8.39
N LEU A 91 2.52 14.00 7.64
CA LEU A 91 3.20 12.74 7.94
C LEU A 91 4.73 12.85 7.83
N ARG A 92 5.23 13.60 6.84
CA ARG A 92 6.67 13.73 6.59
C ARG A 92 7.37 14.47 7.73
N GLU A 93 6.70 15.47 8.29
CA GLU A 93 7.19 16.31 9.39
C GLU A 93 7.03 15.68 10.79
N LEU A 94 6.28 14.58 10.93
CA LEU A 94 6.06 13.93 12.24
C LEU A 94 7.30 13.15 12.73
N ASP A 95 7.81 13.43 13.92
CA ASP A 95 8.96 12.68 14.46
C ASP A 95 8.58 11.35 15.13
N ASN A 96 7.29 11.14 15.43
CA ASN A 96 6.78 9.96 16.14
C ASN A 96 6.49 8.74 15.25
N GLY A 97 6.84 8.79 13.96
CA GLY A 97 6.58 7.70 13.01
C GLY A 97 5.09 7.45 12.76
N GLY A 98 4.25 8.49 12.91
CA GLY A 98 2.81 8.42 12.67
C GLY A 98 1.99 7.74 13.78
N PHE A 99 2.58 7.52 14.96
CA PHE A 99 1.90 6.91 16.10
C PHE A 99 1.27 7.94 17.04
N PHE A 100 -0.04 7.83 17.25
CA PHE A 100 -0.81 8.58 18.23
C PHE A 100 -1.30 7.62 19.33
N ASP A 101 -0.83 7.84 20.55
CA ASP A 101 -1.12 7.01 21.72
C ASP A 101 -2.50 7.29 22.34
N SER A 102 -3.26 8.24 21.81
CA SER A 102 -4.63 8.47 22.21
C SER A 102 -5.42 9.29 21.20
N TRP A 103 -6.74 9.32 21.36
CA TRP A 103 -7.61 10.30 20.70
C TRP A 103 -7.19 11.75 21.01
N GLU A 104 -6.83 12.05 22.26
CA GLU A 104 -6.35 13.38 22.65
C GLU A 104 -5.07 13.80 21.91
N ALA A 105 -4.06 12.93 21.82
CA ALA A 105 -2.83 13.20 21.07
C ALA A 105 -3.10 13.56 19.61
N TRP A 106 -4.04 12.88 18.94
CA TRP A 106 -4.47 13.27 17.59
C TRP A 106 -5.14 14.66 17.56
N LYS A 107 -6.06 14.95 18.48
CA LYS A 107 -6.70 16.28 18.54
C LYS A 107 -5.68 17.39 18.76
N GLN A 108 -4.74 17.21 19.69
CA GLN A 108 -3.67 18.16 19.94
C GLN A 108 -2.73 18.32 18.73
N PHE A 109 -2.51 17.24 17.97
CA PHE A 109 -1.80 17.31 16.70
C PHE A 109 -2.54 18.18 15.67
N VAL A 110 -3.85 17.97 15.49
CA VAL A 110 -4.66 18.78 14.57
C VAL A 110 -4.69 20.24 14.99
N LEU A 111 -4.97 20.54 16.27
CA LEU A 111 -5.03 21.91 16.79
C LEU A 111 -3.74 22.69 16.56
N ARG A 112 -2.57 22.06 16.71
CA ARG A 112 -1.27 22.69 16.46
C ARG A 112 -1.00 23.03 14.99
N HIS A 113 -1.75 22.42 14.07
CA HIS A 113 -1.51 22.52 12.64
C HIS A 113 -2.73 22.99 11.84
N GLU A 114 -3.81 23.40 12.50
CA GLU A 114 -5.06 23.81 11.87
C GLU A 114 -4.84 24.96 10.87
N GLN A 115 -3.96 25.90 11.23
CA GLN A 115 -3.57 27.04 10.39
C GLN A 115 -2.85 26.65 9.09
N LYS A 116 -2.30 25.43 8.98
CA LYS A 116 -1.64 24.94 7.75
C LYS A 116 -2.64 24.43 6.72
N GLY A 117 -3.93 24.34 7.07
CA GLY A 117 -5.01 23.96 6.16
C GLY A 117 -5.20 22.45 5.98
N ASP A 118 -6.31 22.11 5.33
CA ASP A 118 -6.82 20.73 5.24
C ASP A 118 -5.91 19.79 4.44
N ASP A 119 -5.28 20.30 3.38
CA ASP A 119 -4.39 19.53 2.49
C ASP A 119 -3.02 19.23 3.15
N TYR A 120 -2.65 19.98 4.18
CA TYR A 120 -1.49 19.64 5.01
C TYR A 120 -1.74 18.35 5.80
N LEU A 121 -2.96 18.19 6.34
CA LEU A 121 -3.35 17.06 7.19
C LEU A 121 -3.88 15.87 6.38
N CYS A 122 -4.52 16.10 5.24
CA CYS A 122 -5.27 15.05 4.54
C CYS A 122 -5.09 15.14 3.03
N ASN A 123 -4.54 14.10 2.43
CA ASN A 123 -4.51 13.96 0.98
C ASN A 123 -5.81 13.32 0.50
N LYS A 124 -6.79 14.16 0.09
CA LYS A 124 -8.11 13.74 -0.38
C LYS A 124 -8.09 12.84 -1.63
N SER A 125 -6.95 12.79 -2.32
CA SER A 125 -6.75 12.06 -3.58
C SER A 125 -5.81 10.85 -3.49
N ALA A 126 -5.37 10.47 -2.28
CA ALA A 126 -4.34 9.46 -2.05
C ALA A 126 -4.57 8.11 -2.77
N PHE A 127 -5.84 7.71 -2.96
CA PHE A 127 -6.23 6.47 -3.62
C PHE A 127 -7.20 6.70 -4.81
N GLY A 128 -7.12 7.87 -5.44
CA GLY A 128 -8.05 8.31 -6.49
C GLY A 128 -9.10 9.29 -5.97
N ARG A 129 -10.14 9.58 -6.77
CA ARG A 129 -11.24 10.46 -6.34
C ARG A 129 -11.98 9.80 -5.17
N THR A 130 -11.99 10.44 -4.01
CA THR A 130 -12.77 9.99 -2.86
C THR A 130 -13.81 11.04 -2.50
N ASN A 131 -15.03 10.59 -2.19
CA ASN A 131 -16.05 11.44 -1.59
C ASN A 131 -15.95 11.28 -0.06
N GLY A 132 -15.25 12.21 0.60
CA GLY A 132 -15.33 12.35 2.06
C GLY A 132 -14.08 12.06 2.88
N ARG A 133 -12.90 11.84 2.26
CA ARG A 133 -11.63 11.76 3.02
C ARG A 133 -11.34 13.10 3.68
N SER A 134 -11.19 13.10 5.01
CA SER A 134 -11.04 14.31 5.81
C SER A 134 -10.43 13.97 7.17
N HIS A 135 -9.68 14.91 7.74
CA HIS A 135 -9.13 14.76 9.08
C HIS A 135 -10.24 14.64 10.17
N HIS A 136 -11.43 15.18 9.88
CA HIS A 136 -12.63 15.09 10.73
C HIS A 136 -13.13 13.65 10.95
N ASN A 137 -12.77 12.71 10.08
CA ASN A 137 -13.16 11.31 10.19
C ASN A 137 -12.47 10.56 11.34
N ALA A 138 -11.45 11.16 11.95
CA ALA A 138 -10.63 10.52 12.97
C ALA A 138 -11.42 9.99 14.18
N HIS A 139 -12.48 10.69 14.61
CA HIS A 139 -13.33 10.21 15.70
C HIS A 139 -13.99 8.85 15.39
N ARG A 140 -14.37 8.61 14.11
CA ARG A 140 -14.92 7.32 13.67
C ARG A 140 -13.85 6.25 13.65
N PHE A 141 -12.63 6.58 13.25
CA PHE A 141 -11.51 5.66 13.33
C PHE A 141 -11.16 5.29 14.77
N TRP A 142 -11.32 6.20 15.74
CA TRP A 142 -11.15 5.87 17.16
C TRP A 142 -12.17 4.84 17.65
N ILE A 143 -13.43 4.95 17.22
CA ILE A 143 -14.48 3.96 17.51
C ILE A 143 -14.19 2.64 16.80
N ALA A 144 -13.89 2.70 15.49
CA ALA A 144 -13.60 1.54 14.66
C ALA A 144 -12.37 0.76 15.14
N SER A 145 -11.36 1.45 15.69
CA SER A 145 -10.14 0.83 16.20
C SER A 145 -10.40 -0.17 17.32
N ALA A 146 -11.36 0.11 18.22
CA ALA A 146 -11.71 -0.82 19.29
C ALA A 146 -12.34 -2.10 18.73
N LYS A 147 -13.27 -1.96 17.77
CA LYS A 147 -13.93 -3.09 17.11
C LYS A 147 -12.93 -3.93 16.29
N LEU A 148 -12.04 -3.29 15.54
CA LEU A 148 -11.00 -3.98 14.77
C LEU A 148 -9.96 -4.64 15.69
N HIS A 149 -9.55 -3.98 16.77
CA HIS A 149 -8.61 -4.56 17.73
C HIS A 149 -9.15 -5.84 18.34
N ALA A 150 -10.43 -5.87 18.74
CA ALA A 150 -11.10 -7.08 19.19
C ALA A 150 -11.19 -8.16 18.10
N LYS A 151 -11.56 -7.77 16.86
CA LYS A 151 -11.62 -8.67 15.70
C LYS A 151 -10.28 -9.37 15.45
N LEU A 152 -9.17 -8.64 15.60
CA LEU A 152 -7.81 -9.16 15.43
C LEU A 152 -7.36 -10.13 16.53
N GLN A 153 -8.11 -10.27 17.63
CA GLN A 153 -7.87 -11.29 18.65
C GLN A 153 -8.60 -12.61 18.36
N GLU A 154 -9.48 -12.65 17.36
CA GLU A 154 -10.20 -13.86 17.02
C GLU A 154 -9.24 -14.93 16.47
N PRO A 155 -9.27 -16.16 17.00
CA PRO A 155 -8.40 -17.22 16.53
C PRO A 155 -8.74 -17.60 15.08
N GLY A 156 -7.71 -17.85 14.28
CA GLY A 156 -7.86 -18.33 12.90
C GLY A 156 -8.32 -17.26 11.90
N ILE A 157 -8.26 -15.98 12.25
CA ILE A 157 -8.65 -14.90 11.33
C ILE A 157 -7.75 -14.86 10.10
N THR A 158 -8.35 -14.79 8.91
CA THR A 158 -7.62 -14.76 7.63
C THR A 158 -7.41 -13.34 7.12
N PHE A 159 -6.48 -13.19 6.17
CA PHE A 159 -6.25 -11.94 5.46
C PHE A 159 -7.53 -11.42 4.79
N THR A 160 -8.19 -12.26 3.99
CA THR A 160 -9.46 -11.95 3.31
C THR A 160 -10.56 -11.53 4.28
N GLN A 161 -10.72 -12.21 5.41
CA GLN A 161 -11.71 -11.85 6.42
C GLN A 161 -11.48 -10.45 7.00
N ILE A 162 -10.22 -10.04 7.18
CA ILE A 162 -9.89 -8.68 7.64
C ILE A 162 -10.17 -7.63 6.57
N VAL A 163 -9.81 -7.92 5.31
CA VAL A 163 -10.14 -7.03 4.20
C VAL A 163 -11.66 -6.81 4.11
N ASP A 164 -12.44 -7.89 4.14
CA ASP A 164 -13.90 -7.84 4.07
C ASP A 164 -14.50 -7.14 5.29
N TYR A 165 -13.98 -7.42 6.49
CA TYR A 165 -14.42 -6.76 7.72
C TYR A 165 -14.22 -5.24 7.64
N ILE A 166 -13.04 -4.78 7.23
CA ILE A 166 -12.75 -3.35 7.13
C ILE A 166 -13.57 -2.68 6.02
N ALA A 167 -13.74 -3.35 4.88
CA ALA A 167 -14.44 -2.79 3.73
C ALA A 167 -15.97 -2.70 3.93
N ASN A 168 -16.57 -3.69 4.62
CA ASN A 168 -18.02 -3.88 4.58
C ASN A 168 -18.73 -3.66 5.92
N THR A 169 -18.02 -3.65 7.06
CA THR A 169 -18.66 -3.49 8.37
C THR A 169 -19.36 -2.14 8.49
N LYS A 170 -20.62 -2.17 8.92
CA LYS A 170 -21.42 -0.97 9.20
C LYS A 170 -21.37 -0.62 10.69
N GLY A 171 -21.43 0.67 10.98
CA GLY A 171 -21.70 1.19 12.31
C GLY A 171 -23.19 1.16 12.62
N ASP A 172 -23.54 1.58 13.83
CA ASP A 172 -24.92 1.60 14.33
C ASP A 172 -25.81 2.55 13.53
N ASP A 173 -25.21 3.55 12.87
CA ASP A 173 -25.85 4.49 11.95
C ASP A 173 -26.04 3.94 10.52
N SER A 174 -25.82 2.63 10.31
CA SER A 174 -25.81 1.94 9.01
C SER A 174 -24.79 2.48 7.99
N LYS A 175 -23.93 3.43 8.37
CA LYS A 175 -22.82 3.90 7.52
C LYS A 175 -21.61 3.00 7.71
N SER A 176 -20.65 3.06 6.78
CA SER A 176 -19.40 2.31 6.93
C SER A 176 -18.71 2.66 8.26
N LEU A 177 -18.38 1.64 9.04
CA LEU A 177 -17.64 1.82 10.31
C LEU A 177 -16.27 2.44 10.02
N PHE A 178 -15.60 1.97 8.97
CA PHE A 178 -14.33 2.48 8.48
C PHE A 178 -14.62 3.48 7.35
N VAL A 179 -14.98 4.71 7.74
CA VAL A 179 -15.30 5.75 6.75
C VAL A 179 -14.18 5.92 5.75
N THR A 180 -14.56 6.06 4.48
CA THR A 180 -13.66 6.25 3.33
C THR A 180 -12.78 5.06 2.99
N PHE A 181 -12.83 3.96 3.77
CA PHE A 181 -12.20 2.71 3.39
C PHE A 181 -13.13 1.96 2.45
N GLY A 182 -12.79 1.97 1.16
CA GLY A 182 -13.26 0.95 0.22
C GLY A 182 -12.37 -0.28 0.27
N VAL A 183 -12.67 -1.26 -0.58
CA VAL A 183 -11.92 -2.53 -0.67
C VAL A 183 -10.40 -2.33 -0.85
N LEU A 184 -9.98 -1.33 -1.63
CA LEU A 184 -8.56 -1.03 -1.82
C LEU A 184 -7.87 -0.56 -0.54
N SER A 185 -8.47 0.36 0.21
CA SER A 185 -7.87 0.86 1.46
C SER A 185 -7.88 -0.20 2.55
N ALA A 186 -8.92 -1.04 2.60
CA ALA A 186 -9.00 -2.22 3.45
C ALA A 186 -7.88 -3.21 3.13
N TYR A 187 -7.71 -3.56 1.85
CA TYR A 187 -6.61 -4.39 1.36
C TYR A 187 -5.25 -3.84 1.78
N LEU A 188 -4.98 -2.57 1.45
CA LEU A 188 -3.69 -1.95 1.77
C LEU A 188 -3.40 -1.93 3.27
N PHE A 189 -4.42 -1.71 4.12
CA PHE A 189 -4.23 -1.76 5.57
C PHE A 189 -4.02 -3.20 6.07
N ALA A 190 -4.74 -4.18 5.52
CA ALA A 190 -4.51 -5.59 5.83
C ALA A 190 -3.08 -6.01 5.47
N VAL A 191 -2.54 -5.57 4.32
CA VAL A 191 -1.13 -5.81 3.95
C VAL A 191 -0.19 -5.21 5.00
N ASP A 192 -0.48 -4.03 5.54
CA ASP A 192 0.34 -3.45 6.60
C ASP A 192 0.32 -4.28 7.88
N LEU A 193 -0.86 -4.82 8.23
CA LEU A 193 -1.01 -5.72 9.38
C LEU A 193 -0.26 -7.05 9.17
N VAL A 194 -0.19 -7.56 7.94
CA VAL A 194 0.64 -8.74 7.60
C VAL A 194 2.11 -8.44 7.85
N TYR A 195 2.64 -7.35 7.29
CA TYR A 195 4.05 -6.99 7.49
C TYR A 195 4.39 -6.68 8.96
N ALA A 196 3.42 -6.19 9.73
CA ALA A 196 3.57 -5.98 11.17
C ALA A 196 3.38 -7.25 12.02
N GLY A 197 3.12 -8.40 11.39
CA GLY A 197 2.90 -9.68 12.07
C GLY A 197 1.62 -9.75 12.90
N ARG A 198 0.61 -8.92 12.59
CA ARG A 198 -0.67 -8.87 13.31
C ARG A 198 -1.71 -9.84 12.79
N ILE A 199 -1.61 -10.20 11.51
CA ILE A 199 -2.48 -11.20 10.88
C ILE A 199 -1.63 -12.18 10.07
N PRO A 200 -2.13 -13.40 9.83
CA PRO A 200 -1.39 -14.40 9.07
C PRO A 200 -1.05 -13.89 7.67
N HIS A 201 0.13 -14.27 7.20
CA HIS A 201 0.53 -14.02 5.83
C HIS A 201 -0.37 -14.83 4.87
N PRO A 202 -1.03 -14.20 3.89
CA PRO A 202 -1.88 -14.91 2.96
C PRO A 202 -1.06 -15.82 2.05
N SER A 203 -1.74 -16.74 1.38
CA SER A 203 -1.12 -17.51 0.29
C SER A 203 -1.05 -16.69 -1.00
N LEU A 204 -0.15 -17.07 -1.92
CA LEU A 204 -0.09 -16.49 -3.26
C LEU A 204 -1.44 -16.62 -3.99
N GLN A 205 -2.10 -17.76 -3.84
CA GLN A 205 -3.42 -18.03 -4.42
C GLN A 205 -4.49 -17.06 -3.89
N GLU A 206 -4.48 -16.79 -2.58
CA GLU A 206 -5.42 -15.86 -1.94
C GLU A 206 -5.25 -14.44 -2.48
N ILE A 207 -4.00 -13.98 -2.67
CA ILE A 207 -3.74 -12.66 -3.25
C ILE A 207 -4.12 -12.61 -4.73
N ALA A 208 -3.78 -13.64 -5.50
CA ALA A 208 -4.17 -13.72 -6.91
C ALA A 208 -5.69 -13.61 -7.09
N ALA A 209 -6.49 -14.25 -6.22
CA ALA A 209 -7.95 -14.21 -6.25
C ALA A 209 -8.56 -12.86 -5.82
N ILE A 210 -7.78 -11.99 -5.16
CA ILE A 210 -8.22 -10.64 -4.78
C ILE A 210 -8.05 -9.65 -5.94
N ILE A 211 -7.03 -9.83 -6.78
CA ILE A 211 -6.71 -8.91 -7.89
C ILE A 211 -7.92 -8.60 -8.79
N PRO A 212 -8.69 -9.58 -9.30
CA PRO A 212 -9.85 -9.28 -10.15
C PRO A 212 -10.97 -8.58 -9.37
N LYS A 213 -11.10 -8.82 -8.06
CA LYS A 213 -12.11 -8.19 -7.18
C LYS A 213 -11.78 -6.72 -6.87
N LEU A 214 -10.50 -6.38 -6.78
CA LEU A 214 -10.08 -4.99 -6.60
C LEU A 214 -10.40 -4.16 -7.85
N ASP A 215 -10.28 -4.76 -9.03
CA ASP A 215 -10.45 -4.11 -10.34
C ASP A 215 -9.68 -2.77 -10.41
N LYS A 216 -8.36 -2.88 -10.15
CA LYS A 216 -7.41 -1.75 -10.13
C LYS A 216 -6.22 -2.01 -11.05
N GLY A 217 -5.14 -1.25 -10.83
CA GLY A 217 -4.00 -1.21 -11.74
C GLY A 217 -3.25 -2.53 -11.88
N ALA A 218 -3.28 -3.43 -10.88
CA ALA A 218 -2.58 -4.72 -10.99
C ALA A 218 -3.16 -5.58 -12.12
N LEU A 219 -4.49 -5.65 -12.22
CA LEU A 219 -5.19 -6.33 -13.30
C LEU A 219 -4.80 -5.76 -14.67
N HIS A 220 -4.85 -4.43 -14.81
CA HIS A 220 -4.43 -3.74 -16.03
C HIS A 220 -2.95 -3.99 -16.36
N GLY A 221 -2.10 -4.11 -15.35
CA GLY A 221 -0.69 -4.47 -15.52
C GLY A 221 -0.52 -5.86 -16.16
N LEU A 222 -1.28 -6.86 -15.71
CA LEU A 222 -1.26 -8.22 -16.30
C LEU A 222 -1.72 -8.22 -17.76
N LEU A 223 -2.79 -7.47 -18.07
CA LEU A 223 -3.27 -7.28 -19.44
C LEU A 223 -2.21 -6.59 -20.31
N ASN A 224 -1.60 -5.53 -19.80
CA ASN A 224 -0.57 -4.78 -20.50
C ASN A 224 0.68 -5.63 -20.79
N LEU A 225 1.06 -6.52 -19.88
CA LEU A 225 2.16 -7.47 -20.08
C LEU A 225 1.77 -8.65 -20.99
N GLY A 226 0.48 -8.84 -21.28
CA GLY A 226 -0.03 -9.95 -22.08
C GLY A 226 -0.09 -11.28 -21.33
N PHE A 227 -0.09 -11.27 -19.99
CA PHE A 227 -0.27 -12.49 -19.17
C PHE A 227 -1.73 -12.90 -19.04
N ALA A 228 -2.67 -11.97 -19.23
CA ALA A 228 -4.09 -12.23 -19.31
C ALA A 228 -4.68 -11.54 -20.55
N SER A 229 -5.78 -12.06 -21.08
CA SER A 229 -6.54 -11.45 -22.19
C SER A 229 -7.85 -10.81 -21.75
N SER A 230 -8.33 -11.16 -20.55
CA SER A 230 -9.57 -10.66 -19.97
C SER A 230 -9.43 -10.39 -18.47
N SER A 231 -10.45 -9.74 -17.91
CA SER A 231 -10.58 -9.50 -16.47
C SER A 231 -11.16 -10.69 -15.69
N SER A 232 -11.33 -11.85 -16.33
CA SER A 232 -11.94 -13.01 -15.67
C SER A 232 -11.00 -13.62 -14.63
N GLU A 233 -11.55 -14.03 -13.48
CA GLU A 233 -10.78 -14.63 -12.40
C GLU A 233 -10.01 -15.89 -12.86
N VAL A 234 -10.62 -16.68 -13.76
CA VAL A 234 -10.05 -17.90 -14.35
C VAL A 234 -8.76 -17.62 -15.13
N GLU A 235 -8.63 -16.46 -15.76
CA GLU A 235 -7.40 -16.07 -16.47
C GLU A 235 -6.43 -15.31 -15.55
N VAL A 236 -6.93 -14.37 -14.75
CA VAL A 236 -6.12 -13.45 -13.94
C VAL A 236 -5.33 -14.18 -12.86
N VAL A 237 -5.93 -15.18 -12.22
CA VAL A 237 -5.29 -15.91 -11.12
C VAL A 237 -4.06 -16.70 -11.60
N PRO A 238 -4.15 -17.60 -12.61
CA PRO A 238 -2.98 -18.27 -13.17
C PRO A 238 -1.96 -17.29 -13.77
N ALA A 239 -2.41 -16.20 -14.40
CA ALA A 239 -1.55 -15.18 -14.98
C ALA A 239 -0.64 -14.53 -13.93
N PHE A 240 -1.21 -14.12 -12.80
CA PHE A 240 -0.45 -13.51 -11.71
C PHE A 240 0.55 -14.48 -11.08
N ILE A 241 0.12 -15.73 -10.81
CA ILE A 241 0.97 -16.78 -10.24
C ILE A 241 2.15 -17.10 -11.17
N THR A 242 1.88 -17.22 -12.47
CA THR A 242 2.91 -17.46 -13.49
C THR A 242 3.93 -16.34 -13.53
N LEU A 243 3.47 -15.08 -13.54
CA LEU A 243 4.36 -13.92 -13.52
C LEU A 243 5.21 -13.87 -12.24
N PHE A 244 4.59 -14.14 -11.09
CA PHE A 244 5.28 -14.19 -9.80
C PHE A 244 6.42 -15.22 -9.82
N HIS A 245 6.14 -16.47 -10.18
CA HIS A 245 7.16 -17.50 -10.26
C HIS A 245 8.23 -17.21 -11.31
N ARG A 246 7.85 -16.57 -12.43
CA ARG A 246 8.80 -16.18 -13.47
C ARG A 246 9.81 -15.16 -12.94
N LEU A 247 9.35 -14.11 -12.25
CA LEU A 247 10.23 -13.14 -11.59
C LEU A 247 11.01 -13.76 -10.42
N ASP A 248 10.39 -14.69 -9.69
CA ASP A 248 11.03 -15.39 -8.59
C ASP A 248 12.13 -16.35 -9.05
N CYS A 249 12.05 -16.88 -10.26
CA CYS A 249 13.13 -17.69 -10.84
C CYS A 249 14.12 -16.86 -11.68
N ASP A 250 13.90 -15.55 -11.85
CA ASP A 250 14.73 -14.73 -12.72
C ASP A 250 16.10 -14.41 -12.08
N ARG A 251 17.17 -14.89 -12.72
CA ARG A 251 18.55 -14.71 -12.27
C ARG A 251 19.02 -13.25 -12.29
N LYS A 252 18.47 -12.41 -13.17
CA LYS A 252 18.84 -10.98 -13.23
C LYS A 252 18.18 -10.19 -12.10
N LEU A 253 16.99 -10.59 -11.68
CA LEU A 253 16.27 -9.94 -10.56
C LEU A 253 16.80 -10.42 -9.19
N SER A 254 17.26 -11.67 -9.12
CA SER A 254 17.72 -12.32 -7.88
C SER A 254 18.64 -11.46 -6.99
N PRO A 255 19.66 -10.73 -7.51
CA PRO A 255 20.54 -9.91 -6.69
C PRO A 255 19.83 -8.78 -5.91
N ILE A 256 18.73 -8.24 -6.44
CA ILE A 256 18.05 -7.07 -5.86
C ILE A 256 16.79 -7.42 -5.07
N LYS A 257 16.31 -8.66 -5.11
CA LYS A 257 15.03 -9.06 -4.49
C LYS A 257 14.91 -8.67 -3.02
N LYS A 258 15.95 -8.92 -2.24
CA LYS A 258 15.97 -8.56 -0.81
C LYS A 258 15.87 -7.06 -0.61
N GLN A 259 16.60 -6.28 -1.42
CA GLN A 259 16.61 -4.82 -1.35
C GLN A 259 15.24 -4.23 -1.65
N ILE A 260 14.55 -4.75 -2.67
CA ILE A 260 13.25 -4.23 -3.11
C ILE A 260 12.06 -4.80 -2.32
N GLY A 261 12.31 -5.71 -1.38
CA GLY A 261 11.26 -6.43 -0.65
C GLY A 261 10.39 -7.27 -1.58
N PHE A 262 11.01 -8.07 -2.46
CA PHE A 262 10.28 -8.87 -3.44
C PHE A 262 9.39 -9.91 -2.76
N ASP A 263 8.09 -9.72 -2.91
CA ASP A 263 7.03 -10.67 -2.60
C ASP A 263 5.82 -10.39 -3.52
N PHE A 264 4.70 -11.09 -3.30
CA PHE A 264 3.53 -10.93 -4.14
C PHE A 264 2.74 -9.63 -3.88
N PHE A 265 2.89 -8.97 -2.72
CA PHE A 265 2.32 -7.63 -2.50
C PHE A 265 3.10 -6.57 -3.27
N MET A 266 4.43 -6.71 -3.28
CA MET A 266 5.32 -5.86 -4.08
C MET A 266 5.02 -6.02 -5.58
N LEU A 267 4.81 -7.26 -6.05
CA LEU A 267 4.42 -7.50 -7.45
C LEU A 267 3.06 -6.88 -7.80
N GLU A 268 2.03 -7.10 -6.98
CA GLU A 268 0.69 -6.49 -7.17
C GLU A 268 0.81 -4.97 -7.30
N HIS A 269 1.51 -4.33 -6.35
CA HIS A 269 1.69 -2.89 -6.34
C HIS A 269 2.52 -2.41 -7.55
N SER A 270 3.56 -3.14 -7.95
CA SER A 270 4.38 -2.82 -9.12
C SER A 270 3.57 -2.85 -10.42
N LEU A 271 2.68 -3.84 -10.59
CA LEU A 271 1.77 -3.92 -11.73
C LEU A 271 0.79 -2.74 -11.76
N CYS A 272 0.36 -2.27 -10.58
CA CYS A 272 -0.48 -1.08 -10.45
C CYS A 272 0.24 0.20 -10.90
N LYS A 273 1.55 0.31 -10.69
CA LYS A 273 2.31 1.46 -11.19
C LYS A 273 2.59 1.37 -12.69
N LEU A 274 2.93 0.17 -13.17
CA LEU A 274 3.16 -0.12 -14.58
C LEU A 274 2.00 0.36 -15.46
N SER A 275 0.75 0.05 -15.06
CA SER A 275 -0.44 0.41 -15.81
C SER A 275 -0.78 1.91 -15.76
N ARG A 276 -0.38 2.61 -14.70
CA ARG A 276 -0.71 4.02 -14.51
C ARG A 276 0.29 4.98 -15.18
N ASP A 277 1.57 4.62 -15.19
CA ASP A 277 2.65 5.59 -15.46
C ASP A 277 3.42 5.30 -16.76
N GLN A 278 2.91 4.40 -17.60
CA GLN A 278 3.48 4.06 -18.92
C GLN A 278 4.99 3.75 -18.84
N TRP A 279 5.44 3.01 -17.83
CA TRP A 279 6.88 2.76 -17.65
C TRP A 279 7.53 2.11 -18.87
N LEU A 280 6.77 1.26 -19.56
CA LEU A 280 7.22 0.61 -20.80
C LEU A 280 7.41 1.60 -21.95
N GLU A 281 7.02 2.86 -21.84
CA GLU A 281 7.26 3.89 -22.86
C GLU A 281 8.44 4.79 -22.45
N ARG A 282 8.85 4.77 -21.18
CA ARG A 282 9.90 5.63 -20.60
C ARG A 282 11.26 4.94 -20.48
N TYR A 283 11.28 3.62 -20.60
CA TYR A 283 12.45 2.75 -20.69
C TYR A 283 12.73 2.40 -22.15
#